data_AF-A0A950PDQ6-F1
#
_entry.id   AF-A0A950PDQ6-F1
#
_cell.length_a   1.000
_cell.length_b   1.000
_cell.length_c   1.000
_cell.angle_alpha   90.00
_cell.angle_beta   90.00
_cell.angle_gamma   90.00
#
_symmetry.space_group_name_H-M   'P 1'
#
loop_
_entity.id
_entity.type
_entity.pdbx_description
1 polymer ?
#
loop_
_entity_poly.entity_id
_entity_poly.type
_entity_poly.pdbx_seq_one_letter_code
_entity_poly.pdbx_strand_id
1 'polypeptide(L)'
;MVMNQQNCRSNECGDLLATLTTKRPRLMATRAAIARSQAIIERNDTAKEWQAEIARRADYMLSLPPLTPTSALDPAESEAAPLPLVRPVQSAGGMATPLDIARRFGLRIQTLGMTWFLSGDNRYRDRAAAELLAICNFPDWLGDEFLVTAEMAFGAGVGFDWLCNSLNDSQ
;
A
#
# COMPACT_ATOMS: atom_id res chain seq x y z
N MET A 1 -4.67 -62.19 -8.49
CA MET A 1 -4.49 -61.59 -7.16
C MET A 1 -4.27 -60.10 -7.37
N VAL A 2 -5.35 -59.34 -7.46
CA VAL A 2 -5.32 -57.89 -7.73
C VAL A 2 -5.19 -57.19 -6.38
N MET A 3 -4.11 -56.43 -6.17
CA MET A 3 -3.92 -55.60 -4.99
C MET A 3 -4.91 -54.44 -5.02
N ASN A 4 -5.74 -54.37 -3.99
CA ASN A 4 -6.75 -53.36 -3.75
C ASN A 4 -6.05 -52.02 -3.42
N GLN A 5 -6.02 -51.06 -4.35
CA GLN A 5 -5.60 -49.68 -4.08
C GLN A 5 -6.74 -48.88 -3.43
N GLN A 6 -7.14 -49.27 -2.23
CA GLN A 6 -7.98 -48.46 -1.35
C GLN A 6 -7.34 -48.40 0.03
N ASN A 7 -6.47 -47.41 0.21
CA ASN A 7 -6.28 -46.65 1.45
C ASN A 7 -4.97 -45.85 1.39
N CYS A 8 -5.04 -44.59 0.95
CA CYS A 8 -4.18 -43.54 1.48
C CYS A 8 -4.83 -42.16 1.27
N ARG A 9 -5.54 -41.73 2.33
CA ARG A 9 -5.59 -40.37 2.87
C ARG A 9 -6.26 -39.26 2.03
N SER A 10 -7.58 -39.25 2.07
CA SER A 10 -8.42 -38.09 1.74
C SER A 10 -8.83 -37.25 2.98
N ASN A 11 -8.13 -37.35 4.13
CA ASN A 11 -8.56 -36.65 5.37
C ASN A 11 -7.43 -36.16 6.30
N GLU A 12 -6.19 -35.98 5.82
CA GLU A 12 -5.07 -35.46 6.64
C GLU A 12 -4.39 -34.21 6.07
N CYS A 13 -5.06 -33.46 5.19
CA CYS A 13 -4.66 -32.10 4.88
C CYS A 13 -5.67 -31.19 5.56
N GLY A 14 -5.37 -30.73 6.78
CA GLY A 14 -6.18 -29.70 7.42
C GLY A 14 -6.38 -28.54 6.45
N ASP A 15 -7.58 -27.94 6.43
CA ASP A 15 -7.91 -26.85 5.50
C ASP A 15 -6.81 -25.78 5.55
N LEU A 16 -6.03 -25.67 4.47
CA LEU A 16 -4.89 -24.77 4.36
C LEU A 16 -5.30 -23.31 4.66
N LEU A 17 -6.54 -22.96 4.33
CA LEU A 17 -7.07 -21.61 4.51
C LEU A 17 -7.48 -21.32 5.95
N ALA A 18 -7.69 -22.34 6.79
CA ALA A 18 -8.10 -22.17 8.19
C ALA A 18 -7.05 -21.48 9.06
N THR A 19 -5.79 -21.46 8.62
CA THR A 19 -4.67 -20.82 9.34
C THR A 19 -4.47 -19.34 8.97
N LEU A 20 -5.17 -18.85 7.94
CA LEU A 20 -5.00 -17.47 7.47
C LEU A 20 -5.66 -16.47 8.43
N THR A 21 -4.94 -15.38 8.71
CA THR A 21 -5.51 -14.30 9.52
C THR A 21 -6.66 -13.60 8.79
N THR A 22 -7.80 -13.50 9.45
CA THR A 22 -8.98 -12.75 8.97
C THR A 22 -8.98 -11.31 9.48
N LYS A 23 -8.20 -11.02 10.53
CA LYS A 23 -8.13 -9.68 11.12
C LYS A 23 -7.19 -8.78 10.31
N ARG A 24 -7.70 -7.62 9.92
CA ARG A 24 -6.97 -6.55 9.24
C ARG A 24 -6.25 -5.63 10.26
N PRO A 25 -5.17 -4.93 9.86
CA PRO A 25 -4.40 -5.16 8.63
C PRO A 25 -3.64 -6.50 8.67
N ARG A 26 -3.53 -7.14 7.50
CA ARG A 26 -2.91 -8.46 7.30
C ARG A 26 -1.91 -8.50 6.15
N LEU A 27 -2.00 -7.59 5.18
CA LEU A 27 -1.01 -7.48 4.11
C LEU A 27 0.14 -6.59 4.55
N MET A 28 1.38 -7.12 4.48
CA MET A 28 2.67 -6.44 4.77
C MET A 28 2.86 -5.93 6.20
N ALA A 29 1.90 -5.18 6.75
CA ALA A 29 1.92 -4.60 8.09
C ALA A 29 0.85 -5.27 8.98
N THR A 30 1.07 -6.53 9.36
CA THR A 30 0.16 -7.20 10.31
C THR A 30 0.09 -6.44 11.65
N ARG A 31 -1.01 -6.55 12.39
CA ARG A 31 -1.14 -5.93 13.73
C ARG A 31 0.03 -6.26 14.66
N ALA A 32 0.50 -7.50 14.65
CA ALA A 32 1.64 -7.93 15.44
C ALA A 32 2.95 -7.28 14.95
N ALA A 33 3.13 -7.10 13.63
CA ALA A 33 4.28 -6.40 13.09
C ALA A 33 4.26 -4.91 13.47
N ILE A 34 3.11 -4.24 13.38
CA ILE A 34 2.94 -2.83 13.76
C ILE A 34 3.31 -2.64 15.24
N ALA A 35 2.75 -3.45 16.14
CA ALA A 35 3.04 -3.37 17.57
C ALA A 35 4.54 -3.58 17.88
N ARG A 36 5.19 -4.51 17.17
CA ARG A 36 6.65 -4.70 17.29
C ARG A 36 7.42 -3.49 16.79
N SER A 37 7.04 -2.90 15.66
CA SER A 37 7.69 -1.71 15.12
C SER A 37 7.58 -0.52 16.08
N GLN A 38 6.41 -0.28 16.66
CA GLN A 38 6.22 0.76 17.68
C GLN A 38 7.15 0.56 18.89
N ALA A 39 7.20 -0.67 19.42
CA ALA A 39 8.10 -1.00 20.53
C ALA A 39 9.60 -0.86 20.18
N ILE A 40 9.99 -1.06 18.92
CA ILE A 40 11.37 -0.84 18.45
C ILE A 40 11.68 0.66 18.37
N ILE A 41 10.75 1.44 17.83
CA ILE A 41 10.89 2.89 17.65
C ILE A 41 11.11 3.58 19.00
N GLU A 42 10.43 3.15 20.08
CA GLU A 42 10.61 3.74 21.41
C GLU A 42 12.06 3.67 21.93
N ARG A 43 12.79 2.62 21.56
CA ARG A 43 14.11 2.27 22.14
C ARG A 43 15.30 2.40 21.19
N ASN A 44 15.09 2.73 19.92
CA ASN A 44 16.15 2.78 18.92
C ASN A 44 16.12 4.13 18.18
N ASP A 45 17.18 4.91 18.33
CA ASP A 45 17.22 6.27 17.78
C ASP A 45 17.24 6.30 16.25
N THR A 46 17.92 5.35 15.60
CA THR A 46 17.85 5.19 14.13
C THR A 46 16.41 4.89 13.69
N ALA A 47 15.68 4.04 14.41
CA ALA A 47 14.28 3.77 14.09
C ALA A 47 13.38 5.01 14.25
N LYS A 48 13.67 5.88 15.22
CA LYS A 48 12.98 7.19 15.36
C LYS A 48 13.30 8.12 14.19
N GLU A 49 14.55 8.16 13.74
CA GLU A 49 14.95 8.95 12.56
C GLU A 49 14.18 8.48 11.31
N TRP A 50 14.12 7.16 11.07
CA TRP A 50 13.33 6.61 9.97
C TRP A 50 11.83 6.89 10.12
N GLN A 51 11.28 6.82 11.32
CA GLN A 51 9.88 7.19 11.56
C GLN A 51 9.64 8.67 11.23
N ALA A 52 10.53 9.57 11.67
CA ALA A 52 10.43 11.00 11.40
C ALA A 52 10.54 11.31 9.90
N GLU A 53 11.38 10.58 9.16
CA GLU A 53 11.47 10.66 7.70
C GLU A 53 10.15 10.29 7.02
N ILE A 54 9.56 9.17 7.40
CA ILE A 54 8.27 8.72 6.86
C ILE A 54 7.15 9.73 7.20
N ALA A 55 7.14 10.26 8.42
CA ALA A 55 6.18 11.27 8.84
C ALA A 55 6.30 12.56 8.01
N ARG A 56 7.51 13.06 7.77
CA ARG A 56 7.73 14.27 6.96
C ARG A 56 7.21 14.10 5.52
N ARG A 57 7.40 12.91 4.94
CA ARG A 57 6.87 12.58 3.61
C ARG A 57 5.35 12.52 3.62
N ALA A 58 4.76 11.92 4.65
CA ALA A 58 3.31 11.88 4.81
C ALA A 58 2.72 13.29 4.97
N ASP A 59 3.37 14.17 5.74
CA ASP A 59 2.97 15.57 5.88
C ASP A 59 3.02 16.32 4.54
N TYR A 60 4.04 16.07 3.73
CA TYR A 60 4.09 16.60 2.37
C TYR A 60 2.91 16.11 1.54
N MET A 61 2.58 14.81 1.59
CA MET A 61 1.42 14.25 0.88
C MET A 61 0.08 14.83 1.35
N LEU A 62 -0.07 15.21 2.64
CA LEU A 62 -1.26 15.90 3.12
C LEU A 62 -1.48 17.23 2.40
N SER A 63 -0.40 17.91 1.97
CA SER A 63 -0.48 19.18 1.24
C SER A 63 -0.84 19.03 -0.24
N LEU A 64 -0.74 17.81 -0.78
CA LEU A 64 -1.00 17.52 -2.19
C LEU A 64 -2.47 17.10 -2.39
N PRO A 65 -3.11 17.44 -3.52
CA PRO A 65 -4.40 16.89 -3.87
C PRO A 65 -4.30 15.37 -4.10
N PRO A 66 -5.41 14.62 -3.95
CA PRO A 66 -5.48 13.23 -4.40
C PRO A 66 -5.06 13.08 -5.87
N LEU A 67 -4.52 11.91 -6.22
CA LEU A 67 -4.09 11.64 -7.59
C LEU A 67 -5.27 11.70 -8.56
N THR A 68 -4.99 12.22 -9.75
CA THR A 68 -5.90 12.27 -10.88
C THR A 68 -5.21 11.65 -12.10
N PRO A 69 -5.95 11.26 -13.15
CA PRO A 69 -5.35 10.72 -14.37
C PRO A 69 -4.37 11.66 -15.08
N THR A 70 -4.42 12.96 -14.77
CA THR A 70 -3.59 14.01 -15.37
C THR A 70 -2.59 14.62 -14.39
N SER A 71 -2.41 14.02 -13.21
CA SER A 71 -1.47 14.52 -12.21
C SER A 71 -0.06 14.65 -12.77
N ALA A 72 0.54 15.83 -12.66
CA ALA A 72 1.91 16.07 -13.11
C ALA A 72 2.93 15.32 -12.24
N LEU A 73 4.16 15.16 -12.73
CA LEU A 73 5.25 14.70 -11.87
C LEU A 73 5.64 15.80 -10.89
N ASP A 74 5.71 15.43 -9.61
CA ASP A 74 6.35 16.24 -8.59
C ASP A 74 7.69 15.59 -8.20
N PRO A 75 8.84 16.21 -8.50
CA PRO A 75 10.15 15.71 -8.11
C PRO A 75 10.29 15.50 -6.60
N ALA A 76 9.72 16.38 -5.77
CA ALA A 76 9.79 16.29 -4.33
C ALA A 76 9.03 15.07 -3.78
N GLU A 77 7.99 14.63 -4.50
CA GLU A 77 7.28 13.39 -4.21
C GLU A 77 8.01 12.15 -4.78
N SER A 78 8.68 12.30 -5.92
CA SER A 78 9.31 11.20 -6.67
C SER A 78 10.66 10.77 -6.10
N GLU A 79 11.43 11.69 -5.52
CA GLU A 79 12.65 11.37 -4.76
C GLU A 79 12.36 10.54 -3.49
N ALA A 80 11.09 10.44 -3.09
CA ALA A 80 10.65 9.66 -1.93
C ALA A 80 10.33 8.18 -2.23
N ALA A 81 10.39 7.73 -3.50
CA ALA A 81 10.16 6.33 -3.85
C ALA A 81 11.40 5.46 -3.54
N PRO A 82 11.29 4.38 -2.74
CA PRO A 82 12.43 3.57 -2.32
C PRO A 82 12.98 2.63 -3.42
N LEU A 83 12.39 2.63 -4.61
CA LEU A 83 12.97 1.94 -5.77
C LEU A 83 13.83 2.95 -6.54
N PRO A 84 15.03 2.55 -7.02
CA PRO A 84 15.80 3.41 -7.90
C PRO A 84 14.88 3.82 -9.04
N LEU A 85 14.77 5.14 -9.26
CA LEU A 85 13.95 5.68 -10.33
C LEU A 85 14.40 4.98 -11.62
N VAL A 86 13.52 4.14 -12.20
CA VAL A 86 13.76 3.50 -13.51
C VAL A 86 13.89 4.57 -14.60
N ARG A 87 13.53 5.82 -14.28
CA ARG A 87 13.80 7.03 -15.05
C ARG A 87 14.93 7.85 -14.38
N PRO A 88 15.92 8.35 -15.13
CA PRO A 88 16.77 9.42 -14.64
C PRO A 88 15.94 10.63 -14.20
N VAL A 89 16.35 11.31 -13.12
CA VAL A 89 15.76 12.58 -12.64
C VAL A 89 15.69 13.64 -13.76
N GLN A 90 16.51 13.53 -14.80
CA GLN A 90 16.53 14.45 -15.94
C GLN A 90 15.28 14.39 -16.82
N SER A 91 14.42 13.37 -16.67
CA SER A 91 13.09 13.32 -17.30
C SER A 91 11.99 13.92 -16.42
N ALA A 92 12.33 14.66 -15.35
CA ALA A 92 11.39 15.08 -14.30
C ALA A 92 10.54 16.33 -14.62
N GLY A 93 10.62 16.87 -15.84
CA GLY A 93 9.70 17.91 -16.31
C GLY A 93 8.67 17.33 -17.29
N GLY A 94 7.38 17.44 -16.98
CA GLY A 94 6.30 17.05 -17.90
C GLY A 94 5.12 16.32 -17.23
N MET A 95 4.17 15.88 -18.05
CA MET A 95 3.07 15.02 -17.58
C MET A 95 3.61 13.70 -17.05
N ALA A 96 2.97 13.19 -15.98
CA ALA A 96 3.25 11.85 -15.51
C ALA A 96 2.88 10.82 -16.58
N THR A 97 3.70 9.77 -16.72
CA THR A 97 3.24 8.57 -17.42
C THR A 97 2.21 7.83 -16.54
N PRO A 98 1.32 7.01 -17.12
CA PRO A 98 0.42 6.15 -16.35
C PRO A 98 1.13 5.31 -15.27
N LEU A 99 2.30 4.76 -15.60
CA LEU A 99 3.10 3.98 -14.65
C LEU A 99 3.64 4.83 -13.50
N ASP A 100 3.99 6.09 -13.75
CA ASP A 100 4.39 7.01 -12.67
C ASP A 100 3.24 7.30 -11.70
N ILE A 101 2.01 7.40 -12.22
CA ILE A 101 0.81 7.62 -11.39
C ILE A 101 0.53 6.36 -10.55
N ALA A 102 0.57 5.18 -11.18
CA ALA A 102 0.33 3.90 -10.49
C ALA A 102 1.32 3.65 -9.34
N ARG A 103 2.62 3.86 -9.59
CA ARG A 103 3.65 3.71 -8.55
C ARG A 103 3.52 4.73 -7.44
N ARG A 104 3.17 5.98 -7.77
CA ARG A 104 2.92 7.02 -6.76
C ARG A 104 1.70 6.70 -5.92
N PHE A 105 0.64 6.16 -6.51
CA PHE A 105 -0.50 5.70 -5.73
C PHE A 105 -0.10 4.64 -4.70
N GLY A 106 0.63 3.61 -5.12
CA GLY A 106 1.16 2.59 -4.21
C GLY A 106 2.05 3.17 -3.11
N LEU A 107 2.91 4.14 -3.45
CA LEU A 107 3.76 4.84 -2.48
C LEU A 107 2.92 5.64 -1.47
N ARG A 108 1.96 6.46 -1.93
CA ARG A 108 1.10 7.26 -1.06
C ARG A 108 0.32 6.40 -0.08
N ILE A 109 -0.28 5.31 -0.54
CA ILE A 109 -1.01 4.36 0.33
C ILE A 109 -0.10 3.79 1.41
N GLN A 110 1.09 3.31 1.04
CA GLN A 110 2.03 2.72 1.99
C GLN A 110 2.57 3.76 2.99
N THR A 111 2.96 4.94 2.52
CA THR A 111 3.50 6.01 3.38
C THR A 111 2.44 6.53 4.35
N LEU A 112 1.27 6.94 3.85
CA LEU A 112 0.19 7.47 4.68
C LEU A 112 -0.33 6.41 5.67
N GLY A 113 -0.54 5.18 5.19
CA GLY A 113 -1.02 4.08 6.03
C GLY A 113 -0.02 3.68 7.12
N MET A 114 1.28 3.62 6.80
CA MET A 114 2.31 3.34 7.80
C MET A 114 2.41 4.45 8.83
N THR A 115 2.38 5.72 8.42
CA THR A 115 2.37 6.85 9.34
C THR A 115 1.15 6.82 10.25
N TRP A 116 -0.03 6.49 9.73
CA TRP A 116 -1.23 6.31 10.54
C TRP A 116 -1.06 5.18 11.57
N PHE A 117 -0.56 4.01 11.16
CA PHE A 117 -0.37 2.90 12.09
C PHE A 117 0.64 3.20 13.20
N LEU A 118 1.71 3.95 12.88
CA LEU A 118 2.76 4.26 13.85
C LEU A 118 2.41 5.45 14.76
N SER A 119 1.66 6.43 14.27
CA SER A 119 1.32 7.65 15.02
C SER A 119 -0.08 7.65 15.62
N GLY A 120 -1.02 6.91 15.04
CA GLY A 120 -2.45 6.95 15.38
C GLY A 120 -3.20 8.17 14.84
N ASP A 121 -2.56 9.06 14.08
CA ASP A 121 -3.20 10.28 13.56
C ASP A 121 -4.11 9.98 12.36
N ASN A 122 -5.41 10.22 12.54
CA ASN A 122 -6.44 9.93 11.54
C ASN A 122 -6.34 10.81 10.28
N ARG A 123 -5.61 11.94 10.30
CA ARG A 123 -5.41 12.76 9.09
C ARG A 123 -4.77 11.96 7.96
N TYR A 124 -3.80 11.10 8.28
CA TYR A 124 -3.14 10.25 7.30
C TYR A 124 -4.05 9.14 6.79
N ARG A 125 -4.88 8.56 7.66
CA ARG A 125 -5.92 7.58 7.30
C ARG A 125 -6.92 8.17 6.31
N ASP A 126 -7.47 9.33 6.63
CA ASP A 126 -8.51 9.98 5.84
C ASP A 126 -7.95 10.40 4.48
N ARG A 127 -6.70 10.90 4.46
CA ARG A 127 -5.99 11.21 3.22
C ARG A 127 -5.66 9.96 2.39
N ALA A 128 -5.31 8.84 3.00
CA ALA A 128 -5.09 7.57 2.29
C ALA A 128 -6.41 7.01 1.71
N ALA A 129 -7.52 7.16 2.44
CA ALA A 129 -8.85 6.79 1.94
C ALA A 129 -9.24 7.65 0.73
N ALA A 130 -8.95 8.96 0.76
CA ALA A 130 -9.19 9.84 -0.37
C ALA A 130 -8.40 9.42 -1.63
N GLU A 131 -7.16 8.97 -1.49
CA GLU A 131 -6.37 8.42 -2.61
C GLU A 131 -6.97 7.14 -3.17
N LEU A 132 -7.34 6.21 -2.29
CA LEU A 132 -7.95 4.94 -2.70
C LEU A 132 -9.25 5.19 -3.47
N LEU A 133 -10.12 6.05 -2.94
CA LEU A 133 -11.38 6.41 -3.59
C LEU A 133 -11.17 7.16 -4.90
N ALA A 134 -10.16 8.03 -4.99
CA ALA A 134 -9.83 8.72 -6.24
C ALA A 134 -9.49 7.71 -7.35
N ILE A 135 -8.64 6.73 -7.04
CA ILE A 135 -8.21 5.70 -7.99
C ILE A 135 -9.33 4.74 -8.37
N CYS A 136 -10.18 4.35 -7.41
CA CYS A 136 -11.36 3.54 -7.70
C CYS A 136 -12.32 4.22 -8.68
N ASN A 137 -12.30 5.55 -8.77
CA ASN A 137 -13.10 6.34 -9.72
C ASN A 137 -12.43 6.52 -11.09
N PHE A 138 -11.23 5.97 -11.32
CA PHE A 138 -10.62 6.01 -12.64
C PHE A 138 -11.36 5.00 -13.54
N PRO A 139 -11.86 5.40 -14.72
CA PRO A 139 -12.76 4.57 -15.53
C PRO A 139 -12.10 3.28 -16.06
N ASP A 140 -10.79 3.32 -16.32
CA ASP A 140 -10.01 2.24 -16.92
C ASP A 140 -8.65 2.02 -16.24
N TRP A 141 -8.45 2.62 -15.06
CA TRP A 141 -7.18 2.60 -14.32
C TRP A 141 -5.96 3.01 -15.18
N LEU A 142 -6.18 3.96 -16.09
CA LEU A 142 -5.16 4.54 -17.00
C LEU A 142 -4.76 3.64 -18.17
N GLY A 143 -5.64 2.72 -18.59
CA GLY A 143 -5.56 2.01 -19.87
C GLY A 143 -5.19 0.53 -19.75
N ASP A 144 -4.83 -0.07 -20.90
CA ASP A 144 -4.59 -1.51 -21.06
C ASP A 144 -3.10 -1.86 -21.06
N GLU A 145 -2.38 -1.41 -20.04
CA GLU A 145 -0.95 -1.71 -19.86
C GLU A 145 -0.77 -2.59 -18.62
N PHE A 146 -0.34 -3.84 -18.83
CA PHE A 146 -0.25 -4.86 -17.78
C PHE A 146 0.42 -4.34 -16.49
N LEU A 147 1.57 -3.68 -16.61
CA LEU A 147 2.34 -3.23 -15.46
C LEU A 147 1.64 -2.07 -14.72
N VAL A 148 0.93 -1.20 -15.42
CA VAL A 148 0.15 -0.11 -14.82
C VAL A 148 -0.98 -0.71 -13.98
N THR A 149 -1.75 -1.63 -14.57
CA THR A 149 -2.85 -2.32 -13.88
C THR A 149 -2.35 -3.12 -12.69
N ALA A 150 -1.21 -3.80 -12.80
CA ALA A 150 -0.62 -4.57 -11.70
C ALA A 150 -0.21 -3.68 -10.51
N GLU A 151 0.44 -2.54 -10.77
CA GLU A 151 0.86 -1.60 -9.72
C GLU A 151 -0.36 -0.91 -9.07
N MET A 152 -1.38 -0.56 -9.86
CA MET A 152 -2.66 -0.01 -9.37
C MET A 152 -3.40 -1.03 -8.49
N ALA A 153 -3.52 -2.28 -8.94
CA ALA A 153 -4.16 -3.36 -8.18
C ALA A 153 -3.40 -3.67 -6.88
N PHE A 154 -2.07 -3.62 -6.92
CA PHE A 154 -1.23 -3.78 -5.74
C PHE A 154 -1.50 -2.68 -4.71
N GLY A 155 -1.44 -1.41 -5.11
CA GLY A 155 -1.74 -0.27 -4.24
C GLY A 155 -3.16 -0.33 -3.67
N ALA A 156 -4.15 -0.67 -4.51
CA ALA A 156 -5.55 -0.77 -4.10
C ALA A 156 -5.77 -1.94 -3.12
N GLY A 157 -5.15 -3.09 -3.35
CA GLY A 157 -5.24 -4.25 -2.46
C GLY A 157 -4.66 -3.97 -1.07
N VAL A 158 -3.49 -3.33 -1.01
CA VAL A 158 -2.89 -2.89 0.26
C VAL A 158 -3.77 -1.83 0.94
N GLY A 159 -4.19 -0.81 0.21
CA GLY A 159 -5.03 0.27 0.73
C GLY A 159 -6.36 -0.23 1.28
N PHE A 160 -7.04 -1.10 0.53
CA PHE A 160 -8.28 -1.72 0.98
C PHE A 160 -8.06 -2.59 2.22
N ASP A 161 -6.97 -3.38 2.28
CA ASP A 161 -6.69 -4.16 3.49
C ASP A 161 -6.45 -3.31 4.72
N TRP A 162 -5.80 -2.16 4.57
CA TRP A 162 -5.45 -1.30 5.69
C TRP A 162 -6.61 -0.41 6.13
N LEU A 163 -7.41 0.08 5.19
CA LEU A 163 -8.43 1.11 5.42
C LEU A 163 -9.86 0.57 5.48
N CYS A 164 -10.13 -0.66 5.05
CA CYS A 164 -11.51 -1.18 4.94
C CYS A 164 -12.35 -1.02 6.22
N ASN A 165 -11.78 -1.21 7.41
CA ASN A 165 -12.51 -1.03 8.67
C ASN A 165 -12.85 0.45 8.99
N SER A 166 -12.27 1.40 8.28
CA SER A 166 -12.51 2.84 8.43
C SER A 166 -13.37 3.44 7.33
N LEU A 167 -13.67 2.67 6.28
CA LEU A 167 -14.62 3.05 5.24
C LEU A 167 -16.05 2.74 5.73
N ASN A 168 -17.03 3.52 5.27
CA ASN A 168 -18.44 3.23 5.52
C ASN A 168 -19.03 2.32 4.43
N ASP A 169 -20.24 1.78 4.64
CA ASP A 169 -20.87 0.82 3.71
C ASP A 169 -21.14 1.39 2.31
N SER A 170 -21.11 2.71 2.12
CA SER A 170 -21.32 3.37 0.84
C SER A 170 -20.03 3.64 0.05
N GLN A 171 -18.87 3.33 0.64
CA GLN A 171 -17.52 3.54 0.10
C GLN A 171 -16.85 2.20 -0.22
#